data_AF-A0A1T4WKI4-F1
#
_entry.id   AF-A0A1T4WKI4-F1
#
_cell.length_a   1.000
_cell.length_b   1.000
_cell.length_c   1.000
_cell.angle_alpha   90.00
_cell.angle_beta   90.00
_cell.angle_gamma   90.00
#
_symmetry.space_group_name_H-M   'P 1'
#
loop_
_entity.id
_entity.type
_entity.pdbx_description
1 polymer ?
#
loop_
_entity_poly.entity_id
_entity_poly.type
_entity_poly.pdbx_seq_one_letter_code
_entity_poly.pdbx_strand_id
1 'polypeptide(L)'
;MRIGWFLLVALLLGNIVLANTAHIWRFDSVVVHHSATREGDYALIRHLHKQRGWNDAAYQLVMSNGTRSLPPGALEASGRYRHLLPGPATSNQPANLGGLHLCIIGNYQNDPLPEHMQIALGHVLRELCQKFHISQERVLFHRDVNATLCPGQYIQKEDVLRWMNQKADQCPPDLAKQHKQILETAGLSLESYPGLLVALHGGSVLAGLLIFALARKIRTRKKHSNRHTSDIPRRSDQRKRYDNATPGVRYPRQR
;
A
#
# COMPACT_ATOMS: atom_id res chain seq x y z
N MET A 1 -30.37 -8.33 -6.56
CA MET A 1 -29.54 -7.10 -6.59
C MET A 1 -28.97 -6.93 -7.98
N ARG A 2 -28.88 -5.69 -8.50
CA ARG A 2 -28.49 -5.44 -9.90
C ARG A 2 -26.96 -5.56 -10.02
N ILE A 3 -26.45 -6.22 -11.06
CA ILE A 3 -25.01 -6.47 -11.33
C ILE A 3 -24.10 -5.25 -11.04
N GLY A 4 -24.58 -4.03 -11.32
CA GLY A 4 -23.85 -2.80 -11.02
C GLY A 4 -23.50 -2.55 -9.53
N TRP A 5 -24.30 -3.05 -8.58
CA TRP A 5 -23.97 -2.96 -7.15
C TRP A 5 -22.80 -3.87 -6.76
N PHE A 6 -22.74 -5.06 -7.34
CA PHE A 6 -21.61 -5.98 -7.12
C PHE A 6 -20.31 -5.39 -7.67
N LEU A 7 -20.35 -4.76 -8.85
CA LEU A 7 -19.19 -4.09 -9.44
C LEU A 7 -18.69 -2.91 -8.59
N LEU A 8 -19.59 -2.09 -8.05
CA LEU A 8 -19.21 -0.96 -7.18
C LEU A 8 -18.61 -1.43 -5.86
N VAL A 9 -19.18 -2.46 -5.24
CA VAL A 9 -18.62 -3.05 -4.01
C VAL A 9 -17.26 -3.70 -4.29
N ALA A 10 -17.11 -4.42 -5.40
CA ALA A 10 -15.84 -5.02 -5.79
C ALA A 10 -14.75 -3.95 -6.05
N LEU A 11 -15.09 -2.86 -6.74
CA LEU A 11 -14.18 -1.73 -6.95
C LEU A 11 -13.77 -1.07 -5.63
N LEU A 12 -14.72 -0.84 -4.72
CA LEU A 12 -14.44 -0.27 -3.40
C LEU A 12 -13.49 -1.17 -2.60
N LEU A 13 -13.77 -2.48 -2.53
CA LEU A 13 -12.92 -3.45 -1.85
C LEU A 13 -11.53 -3.51 -2.48
N GLY A 14 -11.43 -3.54 -3.82
CA GLY A 14 -10.14 -3.53 -4.52
C GLY A 14 -9.31 -2.28 -4.22
N ASN A 15 -9.95 -1.11 -4.16
CA ASN A 15 -9.30 0.14 -3.79
C ASN A 15 -8.83 0.16 -2.32
N ILE A 16 -9.65 -0.36 -1.40
CA ILE A 16 -9.28 -0.51 0.01
C ILE A 16 -8.06 -1.43 0.13
N VAL A 17 -8.04 -2.56 -0.57
CA VAL A 17 -6.89 -3.47 -0.56
C VAL A 17 -5.65 -2.80 -1.15
N LEU A 18 -5.76 -2.14 -2.31
CA LEU A 18 -4.64 -1.42 -2.93
C LEU A 18 -4.08 -0.35 -2.01
N ALA A 19 -4.93 0.48 -1.42
CA ALA A 19 -4.49 1.55 -0.56
C ALA A 19 -3.86 1.03 0.75
N ASN A 20 -4.39 -0.07 1.32
CA ASN A 20 -3.83 -0.70 2.50
C ASN A 20 -2.54 -1.50 2.24
N THR A 21 -2.26 -1.85 0.99
CA THR A 21 -1.06 -2.62 0.62
C THR A 21 -0.03 -1.82 -0.16
N ALA A 22 -0.35 -0.60 -0.61
CA ALA A 22 0.57 0.24 -1.40
C ALA A 22 1.89 0.53 -0.66
N HIS A 23 1.86 0.64 0.67
CA HIS A 23 3.06 0.86 1.48
C HIS A 23 4.07 -0.30 1.39
N ILE A 24 3.60 -1.51 1.12
CA ILE A 24 4.45 -2.70 0.93
C ILE A 24 5.34 -2.50 -0.30
N TRP A 25 4.86 -1.82 -1.32
CA TRP A 25 5.59 -1.55 -2.57
C TRP A 25 6.22 -0.16 -2.59
N ARG A 26 6.29 0.51 -1.43
CA ARG A 26 6.79 1.89 -1.34
C ARG A 26 8.25 1.99 -1.78
N PHE A 27 9.06 1.03 -1.36
CA PHE A 27 10.47 1.00 -1.63
C PHE A 27 10.76 -0.15 -2.59
N ASP A 28 11.55 0.14 -3.64
CA ASP A 28 11.97 -0.88 -4.59
C ASP A 28 13.35 -1.45 -4.27
N SER A 29 14.12 -0.78 -3.41
CA SER A 29 15.51 -1.12 -3.09
C SER A 29 15.87 -0.68 -1.68
N VAL A 30 16.90 -1.30 -1.10
CA VAL A 30 17.54 -0.83 0.13
C VAL A 30 18.93 -0.35 -0.22
N VAL A 31 19.28 0.90 0.12
CA VAL A 31 20.61 1.47 -0.15
C VAL A 31 21.37 1.56 1.17
N VAL A 32 22.43 0.78 1.30
CA VAL A 32 23.27 0.73 2.51
C VAL A 32 24.32 1.83 2.48
N HIS A 33 24.42 2.54 3.60
CA HIS A 33 25.38 3.59 3.87
C HIS A 33 26.17 3.29 5.15
N HIS A 34 27.35 3.90 5.25
CA HIS A 34 28.02 4.09 6.54
C HIS A 34 27.97 5.58 6.93
N SER A 35 28.14 5.90 8.21
CA SER A 35 28.21 7.29 8.65
C SER A 35 29.55 7.97 8.34
N ALA A 36 30.59 7.17 8.08
CA ALA A 36 31.99 7.61 8.02
C ALA A 36 32.49 8.27 9.32
N THR A 37 31.78 8.04 10.43
CA THR A 37 32.12 8.53 11.76
C THR A 37 32.37 7.35 12.70
N ARG A 38 33.22 7.56 13.72
CA ARG A 38 33.42 6.56 14.78
C ARG A 38 32.17 6.38 15.63
N GLU A 39 31.48 7.48 15.91
CA GLU A 39 30.33 7.53 16.80
C GLU A 39 29.14 8.20 16.14
N GLY A 40 27.94 7.91 16.66
CA GLY A 40 26.72 8.57 16.26
C GLY A 40 25.47 7.77 16.61
N ASP A 41 24.34 8.42 16.36
CA ASP A 41 22.98 7.91 16.49
C ASP A 41 22.08 8.74 15.55
N TYR A 42 20.80 8.39 15.48
CA TYR A 42 19.83 9.15 14.69
C TYR A 42 19.75 10.62 15.13
N ALA A 43 19.77 10.90 16.44
CA ALA A 43 19.63 12.26 16.96
C ALA A 43 20.75 13.19 16.48
N LEU A 44 22.01 12.73 16.55
CA LEU A 44 23.18 13.46 16.06
C LEU A 44 23.13 13.64 14.55
N ILE A 45 22.84 12.56 13.80
CA ILE A 45 22.73 12.64 12.33
C ILE A 45 21.66 13.66 11.93
N ARG A 46 20.50 13.62 12.57
CA ARG A 46 19.41 14.56 12.33
C ARG A 46 19.82 16.00 12.63
N HIS A 47 20.53 16.22 13.75
CA HIS A 47 21.02 17.54 14.12
C HIS A 47 21.98 18.10 13.06
N LEU A 48 22.97 17.32 12.64
CA LEU A 48 23.95 17.71 11.62
C LEU A 48 23.30 17.96 10.26
N HIS A 49 22.33 17.13 9.86
CA HIS A 49 21.58 17.34 8.62
C HIS A 49 20.65 18.56 8.67
N LYS A 50 20.08 18.90 9.83
CA LYS A 50 19.33 20.14 10.00
C LYS A 50 20.18 21.39 9.82
N GLN A 51 21.43 21.37 10.28
CA GLN A 51 22.38 22.46 10.02
C GLN A 51 22.69 22.63 8.53
N ARG A 52 22.49 21.58 7.71
CA ARG A 52 22.62 21.61 6.25
C ARG A 52 21.31 21.97 5.53
N GLY A 53 20.27 22.38 6.27
CA GLY A 53 18.98 22.79 5.71
C GLY A 53 17.98 21.67 5.46
N TRP A 54 18.22 20.45 5.97
CA TRP A 54 17.26 19.35 5.85
C TRP A 54 16.29 19.31 7.03
N ASN A 55 15.05 18.89 6.80
CA ASN A 55 14.04 18.81 7.87
C ASN A 55 14.24 17.62 8.83
N ASP A 56 14.99 16.61 8.38
CA ASP A 56 15.29 15.39 9.12
C ASP A 56 16.59 14.74 8.60
N ALA A 57 17.05 13.65 9.21
CA ALA A 57 18.13 12.82 8.68
C ALA A 57 17.86 12.43 7.20
N ALA A 58 18.92 12.33 6.37
CA ALA A 58 18.78 11.80 5.00
C ALA A 58 18.23 10.38 4.95
N TYR A 59 18.58 9.59 5.96
CA TYR A 59 18.34 8.16 6.02
C TYR A 59 16.98 7.86 6.64
N GLN A 60 16.32 6.82 6.14
CA GLN A 60 15.11 6.27 6.75
C GLN A 60 15.46 5.53 8.05
N LEU A 61 16.53 4.73 8.03
CA LEU A 61 16.96 3.94 9.16
C LEU A 61 18.42 4.22 9.53
N VAL A 62 18.72 4.15 10.82
CA VAL A 62 20.08 4.26 11.37
C VAL A 62 20.34 3.08 12.28
N MET A 63 21.42 2.33 12.05
CA MET A 63 21.86 1.22 12.90
C MET A 63 23.00 1.68 13.80
N SER A 64 22.78 1.58 15.12
CA SER A 64 23.77 1.93 16.15
C SER A 64 24.94 0.96 16.18
N ASN A 65 26.13 1.45 16.48
CA ASN A 65 27.32 0.65 16.77
C ASN A 65 27.66 0.58 18.28
N GLY A 66 26.77 1.05 19.15
CA GLY A 66 26.98 1.00 20.61
C GLY A 66 27.75 2.18 21.20
N THR A 67 28.13 3.17 20.40
CA THR A 67 28.89 4.33 20.90
C THR A 67 28.04 5.39 21.60
N ARG A 68 26.71 5.25 21.53
CA ARG A 68 25.73 6.17 22.12
C ARG A 68 24.71 5.39 22.97
N SER A 69 23.48 5.86 23.06
CA SER A 69 22.47 5.33 23.99
C SER A 69 21.95 3.93 23.65
N LEU A 70 22.10 3.47 22.40
CA LEU A 70 21.59 2.18 21.96
C LEU A 70 22.73 1.17 21.73
N PRO A 71 22.52 -0.12 22.06
CA PRO A 71 23.54 -1.14 21.89
C PRO A 71 23.91 -1.37 20.41
N PRO A 72 25.06 -2.00 20.12
CA PRO A 72 25.43 -2.37 18.77
C PRO A 72 24.35 -3.20 18.07
N GLY A 73 24.03 -2.85 16.84
CA GLY A 73 23.06 -3.53 15.99
C GLY A 73 21.64 -2.98 16.15
N ALA A 74 21.34 -2.24 17.21
CA ALA A 74 20.00 -1.69 17.42
C ALA A 74 19.64 -0.65 16.34
N LEU A 75 18.36 -0.61 16.00
CA LEU A 75 17.85 0.19 14.88
C LEU A 75 17.07 1.41 15.36
N GLU A 76 17.24 2.55 14.69
CA GLU A 76 16.46 3.76 14.90
C GLU A 76 15.73 4.15 13.61
N ALA A 77 14.43 4.41 13.71
CA ALA A 77 13.65 4.99 12.62
C ALA A 77 13.71 6.52 12.64
N SER A 78 13.94 7.12 11.48
CA SER A 78 13.76 8.56 11.28
C SER A 78 12.29 8.93 11.09
N GLY A 79 11.97 10.22 11.07
CA GLY A 79 10.65 10.69 10.66
C GLY A 79 10.33 10.27 9.22
N ARG A 80 11.35 10.24 8.34
CA ARG A 80 11.17 9.79 6.95
C ARG A 80 10.70 8.35 6.86
N TYR A 81 11.24 7.44 7.67
CA TYR A 81 10.77 6.05 7.67
C TYR A 81 9.33 5.92 8.16
N ARG A 82 9.02 6.56 9.30
CA ARG A 82 7.67 6.53 9.89
C ARG A 82 6.59 7.00 8.91
N HIS A 83 6.91 8.01 8.11
CA HIS A 83 6.00 8.63 7.15
C HIS A 83 6.20 8.16 5.69
N LEU A 84 6.99 7.12 5.45
CA LEU A 84 7.29 6.59 4.11
C LEU A 84 7.80 7.66 3.12
N LEU A 85 8.54 8.65 3.62
CA LEU A 85 9.05 9.76 2.82
C LEU A 85 10.37 9.40 2.11
N PRO A 86 10.62 9.97 0.91
CA PRO A 86 11.92 9.92 0.24
C PRO A 86 13.06 10.46 1.12
N GLY A 87 14.28 9.98 0.87
CA GLY A 87 15.49 10.38 1.59
C GLY A 87 16.51 11.04 0.66
N PRO A 88 16.98 12.27 0.91
CA PRO A 88 18.00 12.93 0.07
C PRO A 88 19.41 12.42 0.40
N ALA A 89 19.62 11.11 0.39
CA ALA A 89 20.88 10.49 0.84
C ALA A 89 21.95 10.39 -0.25
N THR A 90 21.58 10.60 -1.51
CA THR A 90 22.45 10.49 -2.69
C THR A 90 22.18 11.65 -3.65
N SER A 91 23.01 11.79 -4.69
CA SER A 91 22.71 12.67 -5.85
C SER A 91 21.86 11.96 -6.92
N ASN A 92 21.63 10.66 -6.77
CA ASN A 92 20.79 9.86 -7.66
C ASN A 92 19.31 9.99 -7.26
N GLN A 93 18.56 10.77 -8.03
CA GLN A 93 17.15 11.05 -7.72
C GLN A 93 16.27 9.78 -7.73
N PRO A 94 16.38 8.85 -8.70
CA PRO A 94 15.69 7.57 -8.63
C PRO A 94 15.93 6.82 -7.31
N ALA A 95 17.18 6.72 -6.86
CA ALA A 95 17.53 6.07 -5.60
C ALA A 95 16.94 6.80 -4.38
N ASN A 96 16.92 8.14 -4.38
CA ASN A 96 16.33 8.92 -3.29
C ASN A 96 14.79 8.75 -3.19
N LEU A 97 14.12 8.60 -4.33
CA LEU A 97 12.67 8.45 -4.42
C LEU A 97 12.20 7.04 -4.09
N GLY A 98 12.84 6.02 -4.68
CA GLY A 98 12.45 4.61 -4.58
C GLY A 98 13.22 3.79 -3.54
N GLY A 99 14.37 4.27 -3.08
CA GLY A 99 15.24 3.54 -2.16
C GLY A 99 14.95 3.82 -0.68
N LEU A 100 15.02 2.77 0.13
CA LEU A 100 15.11 2.88 1.59
C LEU A 100 16.59 3.00 1.96
N HIS A 101 16.99 4.14 2.52
CA HIS A 101 18.38 4.34 2.94
C HIS A 101 18.58 3.91 4.40
N LEU A 102 19.45 2.91 4.58
CA LEU A 102 19.90 2.40 5.88
C LEU A 102 21.35 2.84 6.11
N CYS A 103 21.59 3.65 7.14
CA CYS A 103 22.94 4.07 7.52
C CYS A 103 23.42 3.29 8.75
N ILE A 104 24.64 2.75 8.67
CA ILE A 104 25.29 2.05 9.78
C ILE A 104 26.34 2.99 10.38
N ILE A 105 26.28 3.22 11.69
CA ILE A 105 27.26 4.09 12.36
C ILE A 105 28.63 3.43 12.35
N GLY A 106 29.61 4.06 11.71
CA GLY A 106 30.96 3.52 11.57
C GLY A 106 31.69 4.02 10.33
N ASN A 107 32.98 3.71 10.25
CA ASN A 107 33.79 3.94 9.05
C ASN A 107 34.33 2.62 8.50
N TYR A 108 33.50 1.93 7.73
CA TYR A 108 33.88 0.65 7.13
C TYR A 108 34.72 0.77 5.86
N GLN A 109 35.28 1.96 5.58
CA GLN A 109 36.41 2.09 4.68
C GLN A 109 37.71 1.69 5.39
N ASN A 110 37.84 2.01 6.68
CA ASN A 110 39.07 1.80 7.43
C ASN A 110 38.99 0.57 8.34
N ASP A 111 37.80 0.24 8.83
CA ASP A 111 37.59 -0.82 9.82
C ASP A 111 36.61 -1.90 9.31
N PRO A 112 36.83 -3.19 9.62
CA PRO A 112 35.85 -4.23 9.32
C PRO A 112 34.58 -4.08 10.16
N LEU A 113 33.43 -4.50 9.62
CA LEU A 113 32.18 -4.56 10.38
C LEU A 113 32.28 -5.71 11.41
N PRO A 114 32.13 -5.46 12.74
CA PRO A 114 32.21 -6.50 13.75
C PRO A 114 31.18 -7.62 13.53
N GLU A 115 31.50 -8.86 13.88
CA GLU A 115 30.63 -10.03 13.58
C GLU A 115 29.20 -9.87 14.12
N HIS A 116 29.03 -9.37 15.35
CA HIS A 116 27.70 -9.14 15.92
C HIS A 116 26.89 -8.11 15.11
N MET A 117 27.56 -7.11 14.53
CA MET A 117 26.94 -6.14 13.61
C MET A 117 26.61 -6.76 12.25
N GLN A 118 27.44 -7.70 11.75
CA GLN A 118 27.14 -8.44 10.53
C GLN A 118 25.84 -9.25 10.66
N ILE A 119 25.66 -9.93 11.81
CA ILE A 119 24.44 -10.68 12.14
C ILE A 119 23.23 -9.73 12.18
N ALA A 120 23.35 -8.61 12.90
CA ALA A 120 22.27 -7.63 13.03
C ALA A 120 21.89 -7.01 11.67
N LEU A 121 22.89 -6.60 10.87
CA LEU A 121 22.68 -6.06 9.53
C LEU A 121 22.02 -7.07 8.60
N GLY A 122 22.49 -8.32 8.59
CA GLY A 122 21.89 -9.40 7.81
C GLY A 122 20.42 -9.63 8.17
N HIS A 123 20.09 -9.63 9.47
CA HIS A 123 18.71 -9.72 9.94
C HIS A 123 17.86 -8.55 9.47
N VAL A 124 18.29 -7.30 9.68
CA VAL A 124 17.53 -6.10 9.27
C VAL A 124 17.31 -6.07 7.76
N LEU A 125 18.33 -6.34 6.96
CA LEU A 125 18.20 -6.35 5.50
C LEU A 125 17.23 -7.45 5.02
N ARG A 126 17.26 -8.63 5.62
CA ARG A 126 16.32 -9.72 5.31
C ARG A 126 14.88 -9.34 5.65
N GLU A 127 14.65 -8.79 6.84
CA GLU A 127 13.32 -8.33 7.25
C GLU A 127 12.79 -7.20 6.36
N LEU A 128 13.65 -6.26 5.94
CA LEU A 128 13.28 -5.21 4.99
C LEU A 128 12.91 -5.77 3.62
N CYS A 129 13.69 -6.72 3.11
CA CYS A 129 13.40 -7.39 1.84
C CYS A 129 12.04 -8.09 1.88
N GLN A 130 11.75 -8.79 2.98
CA GLN A 130 10.45 -9.45 3.18
C GLN A 130 9.31 -8.45 3.32
N LYS A 131 9.47 -7.43 4.17
CA LYS A 131 8.41 -6.43 4.44
C LYS A 131 8.01 -5.67 3.17
N PHE A 132 8.97 -5.29 2.35
CA PHE A 132 8.74 -4.46 1.17
C PHE A 132 8.78 -5.23 -0.16
N HIS A 133 8.84 -6.56 -0.12
CA HIS A 133 8.95 -7.41 -1.32
C HIS A 133 10.11 -6.99 -2.25
N ILE A 134 11.24 -6.58 -1.65
CA ILE A 134 12.46 -6.18 -2.34
C ILE A 134 13.32 -7.43 -2.53
N SER A 135 13.79 -7.69 -3.75
CA SER A 135 14.70 -8.81 -3.99
C SER A 135 16.08 -8.52 -3.41
N GLN A 136 16.83 -9.55 -3.00
CA GLN A 136 18.13 -9.35 -2.33
C GLN A 136 19.16 -8.67 -3.26
N GLU A 137 19.02 -8.83 -4.56
CA GLU A 137 19.82 -8.16 -5.60
C GLU A 137 19.61 -6.63 -5.62
N ARG A 138 18.49 -6.16 -5.06
CA ARG A 138 18.16 -4.74 -4.89
C ARG A 138 18.55 -4.21 -3.50
N VAL A 139 19.32 -4.96 -2.74
CA VAL A 139 20.14 -4.40 -1.67
C VAL A 139 21.36 -3.76 -2.32
N LEU A 140 21.27 -2.47 -2.56
CA LEU A 140 22.28 -1.63 -3.19
C LEU A 140 23.18 -0.97 -2.13
N PHE A 141 24.34 -0.51 -2.57
CA PHE A 141 25.28 0.30 -1.81
C PHE A 141 25.25 1.73 -2.34
N HIS A 142 25.63 2.71 -1.53
CA HIS A 142 25.72 4.08 -2.02
C HIS A 142 26.63 4.18 -3.27
N ARG A 143 27.75 3.43 -3.30
CA ARG A 143 28.63 3.33 -4.46
C ARG A 143 28.01 2.69 -5.71
N ASP A 144 26.92 1.94 -5.59
CA ASP A 144 26.22 1.35 -6.74
C ASP A 144 25.33 2.38 -7.45
N VAL A 145 24.98 3.48 -6.76
CA VAL A 145 24.07 4.51 -7.29
C VAL A 145 24.75 5.86 -7.52
N ASN A 146 25.96 6.05 -6.96
CA ASN A 146 26.72 7.30 -6.94
C ASN A 146 28.24 7.03 -6.91
N ALA A 147 29.06 7.97 -7.37
CA ALA A 147 30.52 7.88 -7.24
C ALA A 147 30.99 8.21 -5.80
N THR A 148 31.13 7.17 -4.97
CA THR A 148 31.57 7.27 -3.56
C THR A 148 32.21 5.95 -3.10
N LEU A 149 32.93 5.96 -1.98
CA LEU A 149 33.45 4.75 -1.35
C LEU A 149 32.41 4.06 -0.44
N CYS A 150 31.37 4.79 -0.02
CA CYS A 150 30.34 4.34 0.91
C CYS A 150 29.59 3.08 0.41
N PRO A 151 29.32 2.05 1.26
CA PRO A 151 29.51 1.99 2.72
C PRO A 151 30.92 1.60 3.18
N GLY A 152 31.93 1.67 2.31
CA GLY A 152 33.32 1.33 2.59
C GLY A 152 33.72 -0.05 2.07
N GLN A 153 35.03 -0.26 1.93
CA GLN A 153 35.62 -1.47 1.33
C GLN A 153 35.45 -2.76 2.15
N TYR A 154 35.12 -2.69 3.44
CA TYR A 154 34.94 -3.88 4.27
C TYR A 154 33.51 -4.42 4.31
N ILE A 155 32.59 -3.80 3.56
CA ILE A 155 31.23 -4.30 3.37
C ILE A 155 31.08 -4.63 1.89
N GLN A 156 31.20 -5.91 1.52
CA GLN A 156 31.06 -6.37 0.13
C GLN A 156 29.71 -7.04 -0.11
N LYS A 157 29.30 -7.16 -1.37
CA LYS A 157 27.99 -7.73 -1.74
C LYS A 157 27.85 -9.17 -1.30
N GLU A 158 28.89 -9.95 -1.56
CA GLU A 158 28.94 -11.38 -1.26
C GLU A 158 28.84 -11.61 0.26
N ASP A 159 29.50 -10.75 1.04
CA ASP A 159 29.42 -10.79 2.50
C ASP A 159 28.01 -10.45 3.00
N VAL A 160 27.38 -9.41 2.45
CA VAL A 160 26.01 -9.02 2.82
C VAL A 160 25.01 -10.13 2.50
N LEU A 161 25.09 -10.73 1.32
CA LEU A 161 24.25 -11.88 0.94
C LEU A 161 24.49 -13.07 1.87
N ARG A 162 25.75 -13.35 2.25
CA ARG A 162 26.08 -14.37 3.24
C ARG A 162 25.46 -14.05 4.60
N TRP A 163 25.54 -12.80 5.05
CA TRP A 163 24.97 -12.39 6.34
C TRP A 163 23.44 -12.55 6.37
N MET A 164 22.76 -12.12 5.30
CA MET A 164 21.30 -12.27 5.15
C MET A 164 20.85 -13.73 5.13
N ASN A 165 21.56 -14.59 4.40
CA ASN A 165 21.12 -15.96 4.16
C ASN A 165 21.61 -16.98 5.20
N GLN A 166 22.72 -16.72 5.90
CA GLN A 166 23.35 -17.69 6.80
C GLN A 166 23.47 -17.22 8.24
N LYS A 167 23.53 -15.90 8.48
CA LYS A 167 23.75 -15.35 9.83
C LYS A 167 22.51 -14.71 10.44
N ALA A 168 21.53 -14.29 9.64
CA ALA A 168 20.38 -13.53 10.13
C ALA A 168 19.57 -14.26 11.22
N ASP A 169 19.46 -15.59 11.18
CA ASP A 169 18.79 -16.39 12.22
C ASP A 169 19.55 -16.46 13.55
N GLN A 170 20.80 -16.00 13.57
CA GLN A 170 21.63 -15.92 14.77
C GLN A 170 21.43 -14.58 15.52
N CYS A 171 20.54 -13.70 15.03
CA CYS A 171 20.26 -12.43 15.67
C CYS A 171 19.68 -12.66 17.08
N PRO A 172 20.24 -12.02 18.14
CA PRO A 172 19.73 -12.18 19.49
C PRO A 172 18.22 -11.87 19.57
N PRO A 173 17.41 -12.65 20.30
CA PRO A 173 15.95 -12.51 20.29
C PRO A 173 15.45 -11.12 20.66
N ASP A 174 16.05 -10.46 21.65
CA ASP A 174 15.68 -9.11 22.07
C ASP A 174 15.97 -8.08 20.98
N LEU A 175 17.11 -8.23 20.30
CA LEU A 175 17.49 -7.37 19.20
C LEU A 175 16.60 -7.60 17.97
N ALA A 176 16.30 -8.85 17.64
CA ALA A 176 15.36 -9.20 16.57
C ALA A 176 13.95 -8.65 16.83
N LYS A 177 13.48 -8.71 18.09
CA LYS A 177 12.22 -8.11 18.51
C LYS A 177 12.25 -6.58 18.35
N GLN A 178 13.36 -5.93 18.74
CA GLN A 178 13.55 -4.50 18.58
C GLN A 178 13.53 -4.10 17.10
N HIS A 179 14.20 -4.84 16.21
CA HIS A 179 14.15 -4.64 14.77
C HIS A 179 12.70 -4.68 14.26
N LYS A 180 11.95 -5.73 14.60
CA LYS A 180 10.55 -5.87 14.17
C LYS A 180 9.68 -4.71 14.66
N GLN A 181 9.80 -4.32 15.93
CA GLN A 181 9.07 -3.18 16.48
C GLN A 181 9.37 -1.88 15.73
N ILE A 182 10.63 -1.62 15.41
CA ILE A 182 11.02 -0.43 14.64
C ILE A 182 10.52 -0.51 13.21
N LEU A 183 10.64 -1.66 12.55
CA LEU A 183 10.19 -1.81 11.17
C LEU A 183 8.67 -1.66 11.03
N GLU A 184 7.89 -2.05 12.04
CA GLU A 184 6.44 -1.80 12.09
C GLU A 184 6.05 -0.34 12.33
N THR A 185 7.00 0.57 12.59
CA THR A 185 6.68 2.00 12.75
C THR A 185 6.36 2.73 11.44
N ALA A 186 6.67 2.13 10.29
CA ALA A 186 6.38 2.70 8.98
C ALA A 186 4.88 2.60 8.65
N GLY A 187 4.28 3.71 8.20
CA GLY A 187 2.88 3.74 7.77
C GLY A 187 1.86 3.83 8.92
N LEU A 188 2.31 4.00 10.18
CA LEU A 188 1.43 4.18 11.34
C LEU A 188 0.79 5.58 11.45
N SER A 189 0.96 6.48 10.46
CA SER A 189 0.27 7.77 10.46
C SER A 189 -0.77 7.88 9.34
N LEU A 190 -2.00 8.28 9.70
CA LEU A 190 -3.05 8.65 8.74
C LEU A 190 -2.60 9.76 7.76
N GLU A 191 -1.56 10.52 8.11
CA GLU A 191 -0.95 11.55 7.26
C GLU A 191 -0.14 10.97 6.09
N SER A 192 0.27 9.69 6.17
CA SER A 192 1.07 9.01 5.14
C SER A 192 0.20 8.35 4.06
N TYR A 193 -1.10 8.19 4.32
CA TYR A 193 -2.08 7.87 3.30
C TYR A 193 -2.20 9.11 2.41
N PRO A 194 -1.96 9.03 1.09
CA PRO A 194 -2.10 10.22 0.27
C PRO A 194 -3.55 10.67 0.40
N GLY A 195 -3.79 11.83 1.02
CA GLY A 195 -5.14 12.38 1.20
C GLY A 195 -5.92 12.46 -0.11
N LEU A 196 -5.21 12.47 -1.24
CA LEU A 196 -5.73 12.30 -2.59
C LEU A 196 -6.45 10.96 -2.81
N LEU A 197 -5.92 9.81 -2.34
CA LEU A 197 -6.62 8.53 -2.44
C LEU A 197 -7.89 8.52 -1.60
N VAL A 198 -7.86 9.05 -0.37
CA VAL A 198 -9.05 9.19 0.47
C VAL A 198 -10.09 10.08 -0.20
N ALA A 199 -9.68 11.20 -0.81
CA ALA A 199 -10.54 12.10 -1.56
C ALA A 199 -11.10 11.45 -2.85
N LEU A 200 -10.29 10.69 -3.59
CA LEU A 200 -10.71 9.94 -4.78
C LEU A 200 -11.69 8.82 -4.42
N HIS A 201 -11.47 8.13 -3.29
CA HIS A 201 -12.39 7.11 -2.78
C HIS A 201 -13.71 7.74 -2.29
N GLY A 202 -13.65 8.85 -1.56
CA GLY A 202 -14.84 9.62 -1.19
C GLY A 202 -15.63 10.12 -2.41
N GLY A 203 -14.93 10.64 -3.42
CA GLY A 203 -15.52 11.15 -4.66
C GLY A 203 -16.18 10.05 -5.51
N SER A 204 -15.55 8.88 -5.64
CA SER A 204 -16.09 7.75 -6.38
C SER A 204 -17.34 7.14 -5.72
N VAL A 205 -17.37 7.07 -4.38
CA VAL A 205 -18.57 6.68 -3.62
C VAL A 205 -19.71 7.68 -3.82
N LEU A 206 -19.42 9.00 -3.74
CA LEU A 206 -20.43 10.05 -3.92
C LEU A 206 -21.01 10.06 -5.35
N ALA A 207 -20.15 9.89 -6.37
CA ALA A 207 -20.57 9.78 -7.77
C ALA A 207 -21.45 8.55 -8.01
N GLY A 208 -21.10 7.41 -7.42
CA GLY A 208 -21.92 6.19 -7.48
C GLY A 208 -23.31 6.37 -6.87
N LEU A 209 -23.40 7.05 -5.72
CA LEU A 209 -24.68 7.38 -5.08
C LEU A 209 -25.53 8.34 -5.92
N LEU A 210 -24.91 9.36 -6.52
CA LEU A 210 -25.59 10.31 -7.42
C LEU A 210 -26.14 9.61 -8.67
N ILE A 211 -25.36 8.76 -9.33
CA ILE A 211 -25.80 7.99 -10.50
C ILE A 211 -26.95 7.06 -10.11
N PHE A 212 -26.87 6.40 -8.94
CA PHE A 212 -27.95 5.54 -8.45
C PHE A 212 -29.25 6.33 -8.19
N ALA A 213 -29.15 7.52 -7.57
CA ALA A 213 -30.29 8.40 -7.32
C ALA A 213 -30.93 8.88 -8.63
N LEU A 214 -30.12 9.29 -9.62
CA LEU A 214 -30.55 9.68 -10.96
C LEU A 214 -31.24 8.52 -11.69
N ALA A 215 -30.66 7.32 -11.67
CA ALA A 215 -31.24 6.13 -12.29
C ALA A 215 -32.58 5.74 -11.64
N ARG A 216 -32.74 5.90 -10.32
CA ARG A 216 -34.03 5.73 -9.64
C ARG A 216 -35.06 6.76 -10.12
N LYS A 217 -34.68 8.04 -10.19
CA LYS A 217 -35.55 9.14 -10.63
C LYS A 217 -36.04 8.97 -12.08
N ILE A 218 -35.18 8.48 -12.97
CA ILE A 218 -35.55 8.19 -14.36
C ILE A 218 -36.52 6.98 -14.43
N ARG A 219 -36.28 5.93 -13.63
CA ARG A 219 -37.17 4.77 -13.58
C ARG A 219 -38.55 5.09 -13.02
N THR A 220 -38.63 5.91 -11.97
CA THR A 220 -39.93 6.35 -11.42
C THR A 220 -40.70 7.21 -12.41
N ARG A 221 -40.02 8.11 -13.14
CA ARG A 221 -40.64 8.88 -14.24
C ARG A 221 -41.19 8.00 -15.38
N LYS A 222 -40.42 7.02 -15.86
CA LYS A 222 -40.91 6.06 -16.88
C LYS A 222 -42.11 5.24 -16.39
N LYS A 223 -42.12 4.84 -15.11
CA LYS A 223 -43.25 4.09 -14.52
C LYS A 223 -44.52 4.94 -14.40
N HIS A 224 -44.39 6.25 -14.16
CA HIS A 224 -45.52 7.19 -14.16
C HIS A 224 -46.04 7.48 -15.57
N SER A 225 -45.15 7.65 -16.55
CA SER A 225 -45.51 7.85 -17.97
C SER A 225 -46.27 6.64 -18.56
N ASN A 226 -45.86 5.41 -18.22
CA ASN A 226 -46.55 4.20 -18.67
C ASN A 226 -47.91 3.96 -17.99
N ARG A 227 -48.19 4.56 -16.83
CA ARG A 227 -49.52 4.48 -16.20
C ARG A 227 -50.55 5.35 -16.89
N HIS A 228 -50.14 6.47 -17.51
CA HIS A 228 -51.06 7.32 -18.25
C HIS A 228 -51.46 6.79 -19.63
N THR A 229 -50.76 5.78 -20.17
CA THR A 229 -51.05 5.19 -21.49
C THR A 229 -51.91 3.93 -21.41
N SER A 230 -52.17 3.38 -20.22
CA SER A 230 -53.00 2.18 -20.03
C SER A 230 -54.49 2.45 -19.75
N ASP A 231 -54.89 3.71 -19.57
CA ASP A 231 -56.28 4.10 -19.24
C ASP A 231 -57.06 4.61 -20.47
N ILE A 232 -56.99 3.89 -21.60
CA ILE A 232 -57.95 4.07 -22.71
C ILE A 232 -59.07 3.02 -22.56
N PRO A 233 -60.33 3.41 -22.29
CA PRO A 233 -61.41 2.45 -22.14
C PRO A 233 -61.69 1.73 -23.47
N ARG A 234 -61.66 0.39 -23.46
CA ARG A 234 -62.18 -0.42 -24.57
C ARG A 234 -63.69 -0.18 -24.70
N ARG A 235 -64.09 0.33 -25.86
CA ARG A 235 -65.47 0.59 -26.27
C ARG A 235 -66.29 -0.70 -26.23
N SER A 236 -67.49 -0.58 -25.66
CA SER A 236 -68.50 -1.61 -25.39
C SER A 236 -68.94 -2.42 -26.61
N ASP A 237 -69.00 -3.74 -26.46
CA ASP A 237 -69.74 -4.63 -27.36
C ASP A 237 -71.01 -5.12 -26.62
N GLN A 238 -72.16 -4.51 -26.95
CA GLN A 238 -73.47 -4.95 -26.47
C GLN A 238 -74.04 -5.97 -27.45
N ARG A 239 -74.10 -7.24 -27.05
CA ARG A 239 -75.10 -8.19 -27.59
C ARG A 239 -75.90 -8.80 -26.45
N LYS A 240 -77.13 -8.32 -26.32
CA LYS A 240 -78.18 -8.83 -25.42
C LYS A 240 -78.57 -10.25 -25.85
N ARG A 241 -78.56 -11.18 -24.90
CA ARG A 241 -79.34 -12.43 -24.93
C ARG A 241 -80.80 -12.10 -24.69
N TYR A 242 -81.69 -12.63 -25.51
CA TYR A 242 -83.09 -12.87 -25.17
C TYR A 242 -83.45 -14.27 -25.65
N ASP A 243 -83.89 -15.09 -24.69
CA ASP A 243 -84.45 -16.42 -24.89
C ASP A 243 -85.81 -16.33 -25.58
N ASN A 244 -86.11 -17.26 -26.49
CA ASN A 244 -87.49 -17.63 -26.82
C ASN A 244 -87.56 -19.09 -27.26
N ALA A 245 -88.30 -19.87 -26.47
CA ALA A 245 -88.64 -21.26 -26.69
C ALA A 245 -89.52 -21.44 -27.94
N THR A 246 -89.30 -22.53 -28.69
CA THR A 246 -90.12 -22.93 -29.84
C THR A 246 -90.76 -24.29 -29.56
N PRO A 247 -92.08 -24.48 -29.75
CA PRO A 247 -92.71 -25.78 -29.64
C PRO A 247 -92.83 -26.49 -31.01
N GLY A 248 -92.51 -27.80 -31.00
CA GLY A 248 -93.18 -28.88 -31.74
C GLY A 248 -93.40 -28.79 -33.25
N VAL A 249 -92.73 -29.68 -34.00
CA VAL A 249 -93.21 -30.16 -35.31
C VAL A 249 -93.09 -31.69 -35.37
N ARG A 250 -94.24 -32.36 -35.56
CA ARG A 250 -94.38 -33.79 -35.84
C ARG A 250 -94.06 -34.07 -37.32
N TYR A 251 -93.34 -35.16 -37.59
CA TYR A 251 -93.23 -35.75 -38.93
C TYR A 251 -94.21 -36.93 -39.09
N PRO A 252 -94.82 -37.13 -40.27
CA PRO A 252 -95.65 -38.29 -40.57
C PRO A 252 -94.80 -39.49 -41.03
N ARG A 253 -95.23 -40.71 -40.66
CA ARG A 253 -94.72 -41.98 -41.19
C ARG A 253 -95.11 -42.17 -42.65
N GLN A 254 -94.20 -42.73 -43.46
CA GLN A 254 -94.55 -43.48 -44.66
C GLN A 254 -93.92 -44.88 -44.60
N ARG A 255 -94.83 -45.86 -44.76
CA ARG A 255 -94.77 -47.30 -45.08
C ARG A 255 -93.52 -48.10 -44.72
#